data_AF-A0A520IG09-F1
#
_entry.id   AF-A0A520IG09-F1
#
_cell.length_a   1.000
_cell.length_b   1.000
_cell.length_c   1.000
_cell.angle_alpha   90.00
_cell.angle_beta   90.00
_cell.angle_gamma   90.00
#
_symmetry.space_group_name_H-M   'P 1'
#
loop_
_entity.id
_entity.type
_entity.pdbx_description
1 polymer ?
#
loop_
_entity_poly.entity_id
_entity_poly.type
_entity_poly.pdbx_seq_one_letter_code
_entity_poly.pdbx_strand_id
1 'polypeptide(L)'
;MIFSRDELIRVYFALQRALRAGDRWMTVNQGPVFKKLNNFLTYASRSMAEKFAADNNNLLHTYQVMPVRPFVKLTGAMLIAPNIPLVIDTSHYLLIHNQYVMNTKNLEYLQENLKYLGFGDGLNEKLESAVKAMSPEFTLRHQIPHYNNVADYQLSFRKSDSSEMYFLNKMEASVQSDIKIHHGNHNGVDSKELEERMKIYASPRDPSNAQVAADGK
;
A
#
# COMPACT_ATOMS: atom_id res chain seq x y z
N MET A 1 -3.56 2.26 -15.61
CA MET A 1 -2.18 2.10 -16.08
C MET A 1 -1.36 1.83 -14.84
N ILE A 2 -0.64 0.72 -14.79
CA ILE A 2 0.16 0.37 -13.63
C ILE A 2 1.57 0.95 -13.81
N PHE A 3 2.04 1.73 -12.83
CA PHE A 3 3.39 2.30 -12.80
C PHE A 3 4.13 1.86 -11.54
N SER A 4 5.41 1.51 -11.67
CA SER A 4 6.31 1.54 -10.52
C SER A 4 6.55 2.98 -10.05
N ARG A 5 7.08 3.16 -8.83
CA ARG A 5 7.48 4.49 -8.33
C ARG A 5 8.39 5.24 -9.30
N ASP A 6 9.40 4.58 -9.85
CA ASP A 6 10.36 5.20 -10.78
C ASP A 6 9.69 5.56 -12.11
N GLU A 7 8.76 4.73 -12.58
CA GLU A 7 7.98 5.02 -13.77
C GLU A 7 7.07 6.22 -13.56
N LEU A 8 6.42 6.32 -12.40
CA LEU A 8 5.57 7.46 -12.05
C LEU A 8 6.38 8.78 -12.01
N ILE A 9 7.59 8.76 -11.45
CA ILE A 9 8.48 9.92 -11.42
C ILE A 9 8.80 10.37 -12.86
N ARG A 10 9.16 9.43 -13.74
CA ARG A 10 9.47 9.73 -15.15
C ARG A 10 8.26 10.30 -15.89
N VAL A 11 7.08 9.71 -15.69
CA VAL A 11 5.82 10.17 -16.27
C VAL A 11 5.50 11.60 -15.81
N TYR A 12 5.60 11.87 -14.50
CA TYR A 12 5.37 13.20 -13.95
C TYR A 12 6.28 14.26 -14.59
N PHE A 13 7.59 14.00 -14.67
CA PHE A 13 8.53 14.94 -15.27
C PHE A 13 8.33 15.11 -16.78
N ALA A 14 8.00 14.05 -17.50
CA ALA A 14 7.70 14.13 -18.94
C ALA A 14 6.49 15.02 -19.20
N LEU A 15 5.41 14.86 -18.42
CA LEU A 15 4.21 15.66 -18.57
C LEU A 15 4.38 17.11 -18.09
N GLN A 16 5.18 17.35 -17.04
CA GLN A 16 5.60 18.70 -16.66
C GLN A 16 6.36 19.39 -17.79
N ARG A 17 7.26 18.68 -18.48
CA ARG A 17 7.98 19.21 -19.64
C ARG A 17 7.02 19.52 -20.78
N ALA A 18 6.08 18.63 -21.09
CA ALA A 18 5.06 18.85 -22.10
C ALA A 18 4.21 20.11 -21.80
N LEU A 19 3.76 20.29 -20.56
CA LEU A 19 3.02 21.48 -20.14
C LEU A 19 3.79 22.80 -20.33
N ARG A 20 5.12 22.76 -20.12
CA ARG A 20 6.03 23.89 -20.34
C ARG A 20 6.26 24.15 -21.83
N ALA A 21 6.27 23.10 -22.65
CA ALA A 21 6.38 23.20 -24.10
C ALA A 21 5.10 23.66 -24.80
N GLY A 22 3.98 23.78 -24.06
CA GLY A 22 2.70 24.27 -24.58
C GLY A 22 1.68 23.16 -24.83
N ASP A 23 2.03 21.90 -24.62
CA ASP A 23 1.08 20.79 -24.73
C ASP A 23 0.02 20.87 -23.63
N ARG A 24 -1.23 20.62 -24.02
CA ARG A 24 -2.39 20.65 -23.13
C ARG A 24 -3.18 19.35 -23.16
N TRP A 25 -2.95 18.52 -24.15
CA TRP A 25 -3.68 17.28 -24.40
C TRP A 25 -2.72 16.10 -24.51
N MET A 26 -3.20 14.91 -24.19
CA MET A 26 -2.48 13.67 -24.38
C MET A 26 -3.40 12.59 -24.94
N THR A 27 -2.83 11.65 -25.68
CA THR A 27 -3.47 10.36 -25.94
C THR A 27 -2.88 9.33 -24.99
N VAL A 28 -3.72 8.42 -24.49
CA VAL A 28 -3.30 7.33 -23.63
C VAL A 28 -3.82 6.01 -24.17
N ASN A 29 -2.93 5.04 -24.39
CA ASN A 29 -3.30 3.72 -24.86
C ASN A 29 -3.88 2.88 -23.71
N GLN A 30 -5.13 2.45 -23.86
CA GLN A 30 -5.91 1.60 -22.95
C GLN A 30 -6.11 0.18 -23.51
N GLY A 31 -5.37 -0.20 -24.56
CA GLY A 31 -5.45 -1.53 -25.14
C GLY A 31 -5.12 -2.65 -24.13
N PRO A 32 -5.57 -3.90 -24.38
CA PRO A 32 -5.47 -5.02 -23.45
C PRO A 32 -4.03 -5.47 -23.10
N VAL A 33 -3.03 -4.92 -23.80
CA VAL A 33 -1.61 -5.26 -23.58
C VAL A 33 -0.96 -4.18 -22.70
N PHE A 34 -0.91 -4.43 -21.39
CA PHE A 34 -0.25 -3.54 -20.44
C PHE A 34 1.29 -3.58 -20.53
N LYS A 35 1.87 -2.49 -20.01
CA LYS A 35 3.25 -2.30 -19.49
C LYS A 35 4.30 -1.76 -20.48
N LYS A 36 4.35 -0.43 -20.65
CA LYS A 36 5.60 0.34 -20.74
C LYS A 36 5.34 1.85 -20.68
N LEU A 37 6.39 2.61 -20.34
CA LEU A 37 6.45 4.07 -20.24
C LEU A 37 5.95 4.86 -21.49
N ASN A 38 5.78 4.20 -22.63
CA ASN A 38 5.40 4.81 -23.91
C ASN A 38 3.88 4.86 -24.15
N ASN A 39 3.08 4.74 -23.08
CA ASN A 39 1.63 4.66 -23.21
C ASN A 39 0.93 6.01 -23.42
N PHE A 40 1.67 7.11 -23.52
CA PHE A 40 1.08 8.41 -23.79
C PHE A 40 1.90 9.26 -24.76
N LEU A 41 1.19 10.06 -25.54
CA LEU A 41 1.75 11.09 -26.42
C LEU A 41 1.08 12.42 -26.08
N THR A 42 1.82 13.53 -26.16
CA THR A 42 1.30 14.87 -25.81
C THR A 42 1.15 15.76 -27.04
N TYR A 43 0.20 16.69 -26.96
CA TYR A 43 -0.22 17.54 -28.06
C TYR A 43 -0.60 18.94 -27.58
N ALA A 44 -0.32 19.94 -28.40
CA ALA A 44 -0.71 21.33 -28.19
C ALA A 44 -2.23 21.52 -28.13
N SER A 45 -2.98 20.79 -28.97
CA SER A 45 -4.43 20.94 -29.11
C SER A 45 -5.18 19.62 -29.00
N ARG A 46 -6.45 19.72 -28.61
CA ARG A 46 -7.37 18.59 -28.52
C ARG A 46 -7.55 17.91 -29.87
N SER A 47 -7.74 18.71 -30.92
CA SER A 47 -7.96 18.24 -32.29
C SER A 47 -6.78 17.40 -32.80
N MET A 48 -5.53 17.77 -32.48
CA MET A 48 -4.36 16.95 -32.83
C MET A 48 -4.37 15.58 -32.13
N ALA A 49 -4.69 15.57 -30.84
CA ALA A 49 -4.80 14.34 -30.06
C ALA A 49 -5.95 13.45 -30.56
N GLU A 50 -7.10 14.03 -30.89
CA GLU A 50 -8.27 13.33 -31.44
C GLU A 50 -8.00 12.77 -32.82
N LYS A 51 -7.33 13.53 -33.70
CA LYS A 51 -6.90 13.04 -35.01
C LYS A 51 -5.98 11.84 -34.86
N PHE A 52 -4.97 11.92 -33.99
CA PHE A 52 -4.09 10.79 -33.72
C PHE A 52 -4.88 9.58 -33.23
N ALA A 53 -5.77 9.74 -32.26
CA ALA A 53 -6.56 8.64 -31.72
C ALA A 53 -7.45 8.02 -32.80
N ALA A 54 -8.12 8.83 -33.64
CA ALA A 54 -8.93 8.34 -34.75
C ALA A 54 -8.11 7.56 -35.78
N ASP A 55 -6.91 8.04 -36.13
CA ASP A 55 -6.04 7.42 -37.12
C ASP A 55 -5.39 6.11 -36.63
N ASN A 56 -5.26 5.92 -35.30
CA ASN A 56 -4.46 4.84 -34.71
C ASN A 56 -5.27 3.86 -33.84
N ASN A 57 -6.55 4.13 -33.59
CA ASN A 57 -7.41 3.20 -32.85
C ASN A 57 -7.74 1.96 -33.68
N ASN A 58 -7.49 0.79 -33.10
CA ASN A 58 -7.79 -0.51 -33.69
C ASN A 58 -8.04 -1.55 -32.58
N LEU A 59 -8.20 -2.82 -32.96
CA LEU A 59 -8.50 -3.91 -32.02
C LEU A 59 -7.45 -4.10 -30.90
N LEU A 60 -6.20 -3.67 -31.13
CA LEU A 60 -5.08 -3.83 -30.21
C LEU A 60 -4.68 -2.53 -29.50
N HIS A 61 -5.09 -1.37 -30.02
CA HIS A 61 -4.70 -0.06 -29.53
C HIS A 61 -5.92 0.84 -29.38
N THR A 62 -6.17 1.26 -28.14
CA THR A 62 -7.32 2.10 -27.80
C THR A 62 -6.83 3.38 -27.13
N TYR A 63 -6.54 4.40 -27.93
CA TYR A 63 -6.12 5.71 -27.48
C TYR A 63 -7.31 6.54 -27.00
N GLN A 64 -7.26 6.95 -25.74
CA GLN A 64 -8.18 7.91 -25.14
C GLN A 64 -7.52 9.30 -25.07
N VAL A 65 -8.25 10.34 -25.45
CA VAL A 65 -7.79 11.73 -25.38
C VAL A 65 -8.13 12.32 -24.02
N MET A 66 -7.14 12.94 -23.37
CA MET A 66 -7.25 13.47 -22.02
C MET A 66 -6.47 14.79 -21.86
N PRO A 67 -6.88 15.69 -20.97
CA PRO A 67 -6.09 16.88 -20.65
C PRO A 67 -4.83 16.52 -19.82
N VAL A 68 -3.71 17.19 -20.09
CA VAL A 68 -2.43 16.92 -19.39
C VAL A 68 -2.46 17.41 -17.93
N ARG A 69 -3.04 18.59 -17.68
CA ARG A 69 -2.98 19.24 -16.36
C ARG A 69 -3.58 18.40 -15.22
N PRO A 70 -4.79 17.82 -15.34
CA PRO A 70 -5.35 17.00 -14.26
C PRO A 70 -4.47 15.79 -13.93
N PHE A 71 -3.89 15.16 -14.95
CA PHE A 71 -3.01 14.02 -14.76
C PHE A 71 -1.69 14.38 -14.07
N VAL A 72 -1.11 15.54 -14.40
CA VAL A 72 0.08 16.06 -13.70
C VAL A 72 -0.22 16.36 -12.23
N LYS A 73 -1.40 16.92 -11.92
CA LYS A 73 -1.82 17.14 -10.53
C LYS A 73 -1.94 15.82 -9.77
N LEU A 74 -2.59 14.82 -10.38
CA LEU A 74 -2.77 13.50 -9.79
C LEU A 74 -1.43 12.82 -9.50
N THR A 75 -0.57 12.72 -10.52
CA THR A 75 0.75 12.09 -10.40
C THR A 75 1.64 12.85 -9.42
N GLY A 76 1.57 14.19 -9.39
CA GLY A 76 2.25 15.01 -8.39
C GLY A 76 1.77 14.73 -6.95
N ALA A 77 0.46 14.64 -6.74
CA ALA A 77 -0.12 14.32 -5.43
C ALA A 77 0.30 12.92 -4.95
N MET A 78 0.32 11.94 -5.86
CA MET A 78 0.81 10.58 -5.56
C MET A 78 2.30 10.57 -5.16
N LEU A 79 3.12 11.44 -5.75
CA LEU A 79 4.56 11.51 -5.46
C LEU A 79 4.90 12.18 -4.12
N ILE A 80 3.98 12.94 -3.53
CA ILE A 80 4.16 13.58 -2.22
C ILE A 80 3.41 12.87 -1.09
N ALA A 81 2.68 11.80 -1.41
CA ALA A 81 1.99 11.01 -0.40
C ALA A 81 3.01 10.39 0.59
N PRO A 82 2.74 10.41 1.90
CA PRO A 82 3.70 9.96 2.91
C PRO A 82 4.11 8.49 2.75
N ASN A 83 3.24 7.66 2.16
CA ASN A 83 3.52 6.29 1.77
C ASN A 83 3.15 6.10 0.29
N ILE A 84 4.10 6.34 -0.62
CA ILE A 84 3.91 6.10 -2.06
C ILE A 84 3.95 4.58 -2.28
N PRO A 85 2.88 3.96 -2.80
CA PRO A 85 2.90 2.53 -3.12
C PRO A 85 4.01 2.22 -4.14
N LEU A 86 4.64 1.05 -4.01
CA LEU A 86 5.66 0.59 -4.96
C LEU A 86 5.09 0.46 -6.39
N VAL A 87 3.78 0.21 -6.47
CA VAL A 87 3.01 0.02 -7.70
C VAL A 87 1.71 0.83 -7.61
N ILE A 88 1.43 1.64 -8.63
CA ILE A 88 0.30 2.57 -8.67
C ILE A 88 -0.52 2.32 -9.93
N ASP A 89 -1.80 1.95 -9.77
CA ASP A 89 -2.72 1.81 -10.90
C ASP A 89 -3.55 3.08 -11.12
N THR A 90 -3.29 3.77 -12.22
CA THR A 90 -4.01 4.97 -12.64
C THR A 90 -5.28 4.70 -13.46
N SER A 91 -5.60 3.44 -13.81
CA SER A 91 -6.74 3.11 -14.70
C SER A 91 -8.05 3.68 -14.16
N HIS A 92 -8.23 3.57 -12.84
CA HIS A 92 -9.40 4.01 -12.11
C HIS A 92 -9.55 5.55 -12.05
N TYR A 93 -8.44 6.29 -12.17
CA TYR A 93 -8.43 7.75 -12.13
C TYR A 93 -8.63 8.39 -13.50
N LEU A 94 -8.31 7.66 -14.57
CA LEU A 94 -8.45 8.11 -15.97
C LEU A 94 -9.88 7.97 -16.51
N LEU A 95 -10.71 7.17 -15.85
CA LEU A 95 -12.12 6.97 -16.21
C LEU A 95 -13.05 8.10 -15.74
N ILE A 96 -12.51 9.19 -15.17
CA ILE A 96 -13.28 10.34 -14.68
C ILE A 96 -13.38 11.42 -15.76
N HIS A 97 -13.90 11.07 -16.93
CA HIS A 97 -14.49 12.03 -17.87
C HIS A 97 -15.84 11.52 -18.37
N ASN A 98 -16.72 11.23 -17.44
CA ASN A 98 -18.12 11.64 -17.49
C ASN A 98 -18.81 11.26 -16.18
N GLN A 99 -19.41 12.27 -15.56
CA GLN A 99 -20.54 12.22 -14.60
C GLN A 99 -20.61 11.03 -13.62
N TYR A 100 -20.45 11.31 -12.32
CA TYR A 100 -21.25 10.72 -11.24
C TYR A 100 -21.64 9.22 -11.37
N VAL A 101 -20.70 8.32 -11.69
CA VAL A 101 -20.92 6.87 -11.58
C VAL A 101 -20.09 6.33 -10.41
N MET A 102 -20.69 6.49 -9.23
CA MET A 102 -20.74 5.60 -8.06
C MET A 102 -19.41 5.10 -7.43
N ASN A 103 -19.37 5.15 -6.10
CA ASN A 103 -18.34 4.57 -5.21
C ASN A 103 -18.11 3.05 -5.42
N THR A 104 -18.88 2.39 -6.30
CA THR A 104 -18.68 0.98 -6.68
C THR A 104 -17.33 0.74 -7.33
N LYS A 105 -16.88 1.62 -8.24
CA LYS A 105 -15.56 1.45 -8.87
C LYS A 105 -14.40 1.62 -7.87
N ASN A 106 -14.58 2.49 -6.88
CA ASN A 106 -13.59 2.63 -5.81
C ASN A 106 -13.61 1.42 -4.87
N LEU A 107 -14.79 0.88 -4.56
CA LEU A 107 -14.93 -0.36 -3.80
C LEU A 107 -14.27 -1.55 -4.52
N GLU A 108 -14.56 -1.76 -5.80
CA GLU A 108 -13.94 -2.81 -6.63
C GLU A 108 -12.40 -2.69 -6.62
N TYR A 109 -11.89 -1.46 -6.77
CA TYR A 109 -10.46 -1.19 -6.69
C TYR A 109 -9.86 -1.58 -5.33
N LEU A 110 -10.53 -1.21 -4.24
CA LEU A 110 -10.05 -1.53 -2.89
C LEU A 110 -10.10 -3.03 -2.63
N GLN A 111 -11.11 -3.75 -3.12
CA GLN A 111 -11.22 -5.20 -3.03
C GLN A 111 -10.10 -5.91 -3.82
N GLU A 112 -9.87 -5.52 -5.07
CA GLU A 112 -8.77 -6.07 -5.88
C GLU A 112 -7.40 -5.77 -5.26
N ASN A 113 -7.18 -4.57 -4.72
CA ASN A 113 -5.95 -4.26 -3.98
C ASN A 113 -5.74 -5.21 -2.78
N LEU A 114 -6.78 -5.47 -1.98
CA LEU A 114 -6.68 -6.38 -0.84
C LEU A 114 -6.35 -7.81 -1.29
N LYS A 115 -6.93 -8.26 -2.41
CA LYS A 115 -6.60 -9.54 -3.04
C LYS A 115 -5.13 -9.60 -3.47
N TYR A 116 -4.61 -8.59 -4.14
CA TYR A 116 -3.19 -8.52 -4.53
C TYR A 116 -2.24 -8.46 -3.33
N LEU A 117 -2.66 -7.86 -2.20
CA LEU A 117 -1.90 -7.84 -0.95
C LEU A 117 -1.93 -9.17 -0.19
N GLY A 118 -2.65 -10.18 -0.70
CA GLY A 118 -2.70 -11.53 -0.13
C GLY A 118 -3.82 -11.74 0.89
N PHE A 119 -4.76 -10.79 1.04
CA PHE A 119 -5.92 -10.94 1.93
C PHE A 119 -7.10 -11.69 1.26
N GLY A 120 -7.00 -11.96 -0.04
CA GLY A 120 -8.08 -12.58 -0.82
C GLY A 120 -9.39 -11.78 -0.69
N ASP A 121 -10.51 -12.50 -0.56
CA ASP A 121 -11.84 -11.89 -0.49
C ASP A 121 -12.37 -11.73 0.95
N GLY A 122 -11.60 -12.16 1.97
CA GLY A 122 -12.05 -12.24 3.36
C GLY A 122 -12.35 -10.89 4.04
N LEU A 123 -12.02 -9.79 3.38
CA LEU A 123 -12.28 -8.43 3.84
C LEU A 123 -13.33 -7.68 3.01
N ASN A 124 -13.80 -8.26 1.90
CA ASN A 124 -14.63 -7.55 0.92
C ASN A 124 -15.95 -7.04 1.51
N GLU A 125 -16.65 -7.86 2.29
CA GLU A 125 -17.91 -7.47 2.93
C GLU A 125 -17.73 -6.34 3.96
N LYS A 126 -16.66 -6.44 4.78
CA LYS A 126 -16.36 -5.41 5.80
C LYS A 126 -15.96 -4.09 5.16
N LEU A 127 -15.17 -4.17 4.09
CA LEU A 127 -14.77 -3.03 3.28
C LEU A 127 -15.99 -2.35 2.65
N GLU A 128 -16.87 -3.13 2.00
CA GLU A 128 -18.10 -2.63 1.40
C GLU A 128 -19.01 -1.94 2.41
N SER A 129 -19.21 -2.57 3.58
CA SER A 129 -20.00 -1.99 4.67
C SER A 129 -19.42 -0.65 5.14
N ALA A 130 -18.10 -0.58 5.35
CA ALA A 130 -17.42 0.63 5.81
C ALA A 130 -17.46 1.77 4.77
N VAL A 131 -17.31 1.44 3.48
CA VAL A 131 -17.42 2.40 2.38
C VAL A 131 -18.86 2.91 2.23
N LYS A 132 -19.87 2.04 2.36
CA LYS A 132 -21.30 2.41 2.34
C LYS A 132 -21.69 3.31 3.52
N ALA A 133 -21.03 3.17 4.67
CA ALA A 133 -21.25 4.02 5.83
C ALA A 133 -20.75 5.47 5.63
N MET A 134 -19.96 5.73 4.58
CA MET A 134 -19.43 7.06 4.23
C MET A 134 -18.60 7.74 5.35
N SER A 135 -18.05 6.96 6.29
CA SER A 135 -17.17 7.48 7.35
C SER A 135 -15.90 8.08 6.76
N PRO A 136 -15.40 9.24 7.19
CA PRO A 136 -14.20 9.85 6.62
C PRO A 136 -12.95 8.97 6.78
N GLU A 137 -12.89 8.15 7.82
CA GLU A 137 -11.82 7.18 8.06
C GLU A 137 -12.41 5.90 8.68
N PHE A 138 -11.79 4.75 8.41
CA PHE A 138 -12.13 3.48 9.06
C PHE A 138 -10.94 2.53 9.07
N THR A 139 -11.04 1.46 9.86
CA THR A 139 -10.00 0.44 9.96
C THR A 139 -10.58 -0.96 9.87
N LEU A 140 -9.93 -1.82 9.09
CA LEU A 140 -10.24 -3.25 9.01
C LEU A 140 -9.13 -4.05 9.69
N ARG A 141 -9.51 -5.04 10.50
CA ARG A 141 -8.57 -5.99 11.10
C ARG A 141 -8.70 -7.36 10.47
N HIS A 142 -7.58 -8.01 10.23
CA HIS A 142 -7.52 -9.36 9.69
C HIS A 142 -6.41 -10.17 10.34
N GLN A 143 -6.68 -11.43 10.60
CA GLN A 143 -5.71 -12.35 11.17
C GLN A 143 -5.43 -13.46 10.18
N ILE A 144 -4.17 -13.66 9.85
CA ILE A 144 -3.72 -14.74 8.98
C ILE A 144 -2.93 -15.73 9.84
N PRO A 145 -3.42 -16.98 9.99
CA PRO A 145 -2.65 -18.03 10.64
C PRO A 145 -1.36 -18.30 9.86
N HIS A 146 -0.23 -18.31 10.55
CA HIS A 146 1.08 -18.60 9.98
C HIS A 146 1.80 -19.65 10.82
N TYR A 147 1.54 -20.92 10.50
CA TYR A 147 2.09 -22.10 11.18
C TYR A 147 1.85 -22.08 12.70
N ASN A 148 2.82 -21.60 13.50
CA ASN A 148 2.74 -21.51 14.96
C ASN A 148 2.38 -20.12 15.50
N ASN A 149 2.20 -19.13 14.62
CA ASN A 149 1.90 -17.76 15.00
C ASN A 149 0.64 -17.26 14.29
N VAL A 150 0.07 -16.18 14.79
CA VAL A 150 -0.99 -15.43 14.09
C VAL A 150 -0.42 -14.07 13.72
N ALA A 151 -0.45 -13.73 12.44
CA ALA A 151 -0.16 -12.38 11.97
C ALA A 151 -1.45 -11.56 12.04
N ASP A 152 -1.47 -10.53 12.88
CA ASP A 152 -2.56 -9.56 13.00
C ASP A 152 -2.24 -8.34 12.14
N TYR A 153 -3.15 -8.04 11.22
CA TYR A 153 -3.07 -6.91 10.30
C TYR A 153 -4.12 -5.88 10.64
N GLN A 154 -3.69 -4.62 10.69
CA GLN A 154 -4.56 -3.46 10.80
C GLN A 154 -4.43 -2.60 9.53
N LEU A 155 -5.52 -2.47 8.80
CA LEU A 155 -5.62 -1.74 7.53
C LEU A 155 -6.46 -0.48 7.73
N SER A 156 -5.85 0.69 7.69
CA SER A 156 -6.54 1.98 7.87
C SER A 156 -6.82 2.64 6.54
N PHE A 157 -8.08 3.02 6.33
CA PHE A 157 -8.59 3.64 5.13
C PHE A 157 -9.06 5.07 5.41
N ARG A 158 -8.91 5.94 4.43
CA ARG A 158 -9.35 7.34 4.50
C ARG A 158 -10.03 7.77 3.21
N LYS A 159 -11.10 8.56 3.35
CA LYS A 159 -11.78 9.26 2.27
C LYS A 159 -10.95 10.49 1.84
N SER A 160 -10.88 10.77 0.55
CA SER A 160 -10.29 12.00 0.03
C SER A 160 -11.12 13.23 0.41
N ASP A 161 -10.43 14.32 0.72
CA ASP A 161 -11.07 15.61 1.04
C ASP A 161 -11.66 16.29 -0.21
N SER A 162 -11.25 15.86 -1.41
CA SER A 162 -11.64 16.47 -2.69
C SER A 162 -12.53 15.58 -3.57
N SER A 163 -12.91 14.39 -3.10
CA SER A 163 -13.69 13.42 -3.88
C SER A 163 -14.32 12.34 -2.99
N GLU A 164 -15.34 11.65 -3.48
CA GLU A 164 -16.01 10.52 -2.80
C GLU A 164 -15.21 9.20 -2.78
N MET A 165 -13.88 9.26 -2.91
CA MET A 165 -13.00 8.08 -3.00
C MET A 165 -12.35 7.75 -1.66
N TYR A 166 -12.15 6.46 -1.40
CA TYR A 166 -11.37 5.91 -0.29
C TYR A 166 -10.03 5.34 -0.75
N PHE A 167 -9.06 5.39 0.16
CA PHE A 167 -7.69 4.92 -0.04
C PHE A 167 -7.22 4.14 1.18
N LEU A 168 -6.50 3.04 0.97
CA LEU A 168 -5.70 2.42 2.03
C LEU A 168 -4.54 3.37 2.38
N ASN A 169 -4.61 3.99 3.55
CA ASN A 169 -3.65 4.99 4.00
C ASN A 169 -2.49 4.37 4.81
N LYS A 170 -2.77 3.31 5.56
CA LYS A 170 -1.79 2.63 6.43
C LYS A 170 -2.09 1.15 6.53
N MET A 171 -1.03 0.34 6.57
CA MET A 171 -1.09 -1.08 6.91
C MET A 171 -0.07 -1.36 8.01
N GLU A 172 -0.51 -1.93 9.11
CA GLU A 172 0.34 -2.38 10.22
C GLU A 172 0.21 -3.88 10.36
N ALA A 173 1.33 -4.55 10.60
CA ALA A 173 1.38 -5.99 10.84
C ALA A 173 2.07 -6.23 12.19
N SER A 174 1.49 -7.09 13.00
CA SER A 174 2.07 -7.57 14.25
C SER A 174 1.95 -9.09 14.31
N VAL A 175 2.90 -9.75 14.95
CA VAL A 175 2.88 -11.21 15.11
C VAL A 175 2.58 -11.50 16.57
N GLN A 176 1.49 -12.22 16.81
CA GLN A 176 1.24 -12.85 18.11
C GLN A 176 1.91 -14.23 18.08
N SER A 177 2.99 -14.36 18.86
CA SER A 177 3.67 -15.63 19.07
C SER A 177 3.27 -16.20 20.43
N ASP A 178 2.62 -17.36 20.43
CA ASP A 178 2.56 -18.22 21.60
C ASP A 178 3.92 -18.93 21.72
N ILE A 179 4.94 -18.25 22.24
CA ILE A 179 6.18 -18.94 22.62
C ILE A 179 5.87 -19.81 23.83
N LYS A 180 5.41 -21.04 23.58
CA LYS A 180 5.39 -22.09 24.61
C LYS A 180 6.84 -22.56 24.78
N ILE A 181 7.52 -22.07 25.81
CA ILE A 181 8.81 -22.62 26.22
C ILE A 181 8.52 -24.04 26.73
N HIS A 182 8.86 -25.03 25.91
CA HIS A 182 8.79 -26.44 26.32
C HIS A 182 9.89 -26.69 27.33
N HIS A 183 9.50 -26.85 28.59
CA HIS A 183 10.42 -27.27 29.64
C HIS A 183 10.66 -28.77 29.47
N GLY A 184 11.87 -29.12 29.03
CA GLY A 184 12.32 -30.50 28.90
C GLY A 184 13.25 -30.89 30.06
N ASN A 185 13.24 -32.18 30.37
CA ASN A 185 14.27 -32.80 31.21
C ASN A 185 15.36 -33.38 30.29
N HIS A 186 16.57 -32.86 30.40
CA HIS A 186 17.73 -33.37 29.68
C HIS A 186 18.77 -33.85 30.67
N ASN A 187 19.14 -35.14 30.58
CA ASN A 187 20.14 -35.77 31.46
C ASN A 187 19.85 -35.57 32.95
N GLY A 188 18.57 -35.58 33.36
CA GLY A 188 18.17 -35.41 34.75
C GLY A 188 18.06 -33.96 35.23
N VAL A 189 18.31 -32.98 34.35
CA VAL A 189 18.17 -31.55 34.67
C VAL A 189 16.87 -31.04 34.05
N ASP A 190 15.95 -30.63 34.92
CA ASP A 190 14.73 -29.93 34.51
C ASP A 190 15.04 -28.45 34.22
N SER A 191 14.67 -28.01 33.02
CA SER A 191 14.94 -26.64 32.55
C SER A 191 14.22 -25.56 33.38
N LYS A 192 13.10 -25.88 34.04
CA LYS A 192 12.37 -24.95 34.90
C LYS A 192 13.07 -24.76 36.24
N GLU A 193 13.58 -25.86 36.80
CA GLU A 193 14.41 -25.84 38.00
C GLU A 193 15.70 -25.05 37.76
N LEU A 194 16.33 -25.22 36.59
CA LEU A 194 17.54 -24.49 36.23
C LEU A 194 17.31 -22.97 36.14
N GLU A 195 16.19 -22.54 35.55
CA GLU A 195 15.82 -21.11 35.48
C GLU A 195 15.56 -20.52 36.87
N GLU A 196 14.88 -21.23 37.77
CA GLU A 196 14.68 -20.79 39.15
C GLU A 196 16.00 -20.67 39.91
N ARG A 197 16.92 -21.63 39.72
CA ARG A 197 18.26 -21.57 40.33
C ARG A 197 19.07 -20.41 39.77
N MET A 198 19.01 -20.15 38.48
CA MET A 198 19.74 -19.04 37.83
C MET A 198 19.25 -17.66 38.30
N LYS A 199 17.97 -17.48 38.64
CA LYS A 199 17.45 -16.23 39.23
C LYS A 199 18.10 -15.90 40.58
N ILE A 200 18.44 -16.91 41.38
CA ILE A 200 19.13 -16.71 42.66
C ILE A 200 20.55 -16.21 42.44
N TYR A 201 21.23 -16.68 41.37
CA TYR A 201 22.58 -16.24 41.01
C TYR A 201 22.63 -14.91 40.24
N ALA A 202 21.52 -14.52 39.60
CA ALA A 202 21.41 -13.27 38.85
C ALA A 202 20.99 -12.05 39.70
N SER A 203 20.61 -12.26 40.98
CA SER A 203 20.45 -11.14 41.91
C SER A 203 21.80 -10.45 42.15
N PRO A 204 21.86 -9.11 42.17
CA PRO A 204 23.10 -8.40 42.51
C PRO A 204 23.63 -8.93 43.83
N ARG A 205 24.89 -9.37 43.88
CA ARG A 205 25.54 -9.64 45.17
C ARG A 205 25.39 -8.37 46.00
N ASP A 206 24.68 -8.47 47.11
CA ASP A 206 24.61 -7.42 48.10
C ASP A 206 26.05 -7.06 48.50
N PRO A 207 26.54 -5.85 48.19
CA PRO A 207 27.92 -5.47 48.46
C PRO A 207 28.22 -5.38 49.96
N SER A 208 27.22 -5.49 50.85
CA SER A 208 27.40 -5.42 52.31
C SER A 208 28.10 -6.63 52.93
N ASN A 209 28.24 -7.76 52.22
CA ASN A 209 28.89 -8.97 52.75
C ASN A 209 30.37 -9.15 52.33
N ALA A 210 30.99 -8.17 51.68
CA ALA A 210 32.38 -8.27 51.20
C ALA A 210 33.45 -7.85 52.23
N GLN A 211 33.09 -7.48 53.47
CA GLN A 211 34.03 -6.87 54.42
C GLN A 211 34.46 -7.74 55.63
N VAL A 212 34.25 -9.07 55.63
CA VAL A 212 34.61 -9.91 56.81
C VAL A 212 35.67 -10.99 56.52
N ALA A 213 36.32 -10.98 55.35
CA ALA A 213 37.34 -11.98 54.99
C ALA A 213 38.73 -11.38 54.70
N ALA A 214 39.05 -10.21 55.26
CA ALA A 214 40.35 -9.57 55.06
C ALA A 214 40.90 -8.90 56.34
N ASP A 215 40.67 -9.49 57.51
CA ASP A 215 41.47 -9.20 58.71
C ASP A 215 41.58 -10.48 59.54
N GLY A 216 42.70 -11.17 59.39
CA GLY A 216 42.92 -12.46 60.03
C GLY A 216 44.14 -13.21 59.50
N LYS A 217 45.27 -12.51 59.34
CA LYS A 217 46.63 -13.08 59.44
C LYS A 217 47.68 -11.97 59.48
#